data_AF-A0A2V8GTH0-F1
#
_entry.id   AF-A0A2V8GTH0-F1
#
_cell.length_a   1.000
_cell.length_b   1.000
_cell.length_c   1.000
_cell.angle_alpha   90.00
_cell.angle_beta   90.00
_cell.angle_gamma   90.00
#
_symmetry.space_group_name_H-M   'P 1'
#
loop_
_entity.id
_entity.type
_entity.pdbx_description
1 polymer ?
#
loop_
_entity_poly.entity_id
_entity_poly.type
_entity_poly.pdbx_seq_one_letter_code
_entity_poly.pdbx_strand_id
1 'polypeptide(L)' 'NLAPAKSKSGHRVYKRKDIEMVLRIKELLYERGYTIAGARKQLSRSRPKEHGQKILHQIREELRDILTLLRRNT' A
#
# COMPACT_ATOMS: atom_id res chain seq x y z
N ASN A 1 -4.72 -2.62 -8.67
CA ASN A 1 -6.13 -3.02 -8.67
C ASN A 1 -6.97 -1.88 -8.15
N LEU A 2 -7.52 -1.12 -9.09
CA LEU A 2 -8.59 -0.17 -8.84
C LEU A 2 -9.89 -1.00 -8.80
N ALA A 3 -10.32 -1.37 -7.60
CA ALA A 3 -11.50 -2.19 -7.39
C ALA A 3 -12.49 -1.39 -6.51
N PRO A 4 -13.18 -0.39 -7.08
CA PRO A 4 -14.15 0.40 -6.35
C PRO A 4 -15.30 -0.51 -5.87
N ALA A 5 -15.87 -0.18 -4.71
CA ALA A 5 -17.05 -0.88 -4.20
C ALA A 5 -18.23 -0.68 -5.15
N LYS A 6 -19.19 -1.60 -5.14
CA LYS A 6 -20.47 -1.44 -5.86
C LYS A 6 -21.54 -0.92 -4.89
N SER A 7 -22.41 -0.02 -5.36
CA SER A 7 -23.63 0.37 -4.65
C SER A 7 -24.62 -0.80 -4.63
N LYS A 8 -25.69 -0.70 -3.81
CA LYS A 8 -26.79 -1.69 -3.79
C LYS A 8 -27.46 -1.86 -5.17
N SER A 9 -27.47 -0.80 -5.99
CA SER A 9 -27.96 -0.81 -7.36
C SER A 9 -26.92 -1.23 -8.42
N GLY A 10 -25.68 -1.50 -8.03
CA GLY A 10 -24.63 -2.03 -8.91
C GLY A 10 -23.66 -1.00 -9.52
N HIS A 11 -23.84 0.30 -9.26
CA HIS A 11 -22.91 1.34 -9.73
C HIS A 11 -21.58 1.28 -8.96
N ARG A 12 -20.45 1.53 -9.65
CA ARG A 12 -19.15 1.65 -8.98
C ARG A 12 -19.07 2.96 -8.20
N VAL A 13 -18.74 2.87 -6.92
CA VAL A 13 -18.54 4.01 -6.02
C VAL A 13 -17.05 4.21 -5.82
N TYR A 14 -16.54 5.33 -6.33
CA TYR A 14 -15.13 5.69 -6.23
C TYR A 14 -14.91 6.57 -5.00
N LYS A 15 -13.92 6.21 -4.19
CA LYS A 15 -13.43 7.05 -3.09
C LYS A 15 -12.26 7.89 -3.57
N ARG A 16 -11.86 8.88 -2.77
CA ARG A 16 -10.69 9.73 -3.05
C ARG A 16 -9.44 8.92 -3.43
N LYS A 17 -9.13 7.86 -2.67
CA LYS A 17 -8.00 6.94 -2.95
C LYS A 17 -8.07 6.28 -4.35
N ASP A 18 -9.29 6.05 -4.86
CA ASP A 18 -9.49 5.42 -6.16
C ASP A 18 -9.20 6.45 -7.26
N ILE A 19 -9.60 7.70 -7.06
CA ILE A 19 -9.27 8.81 -7.97
C ILE A 19 -7.76 9.08 -7.98
N GLU A 20 -7.12 9.12 -6.80
CA GLU A 20 -5.67 9.27 -6.68
C GLU A 20 -4.92 8.16 -7.43
N MET A 21 -5.40 6.91 -7.33
CA MET A 21 -4.84 5.79 -8.07
C MET A 21 -5.01 5.95 -9.59
N VAL A 22 -6.16 6.45 -10.06
CA VAL A 22 -6.41 6.72 -11.49
C VAL A 22 -5.48 7.81 -12.01
N LEU A 23 -5.33 8.91 -11.27
CA LEU A 23 -4.42 10.00 -11.65
C LEU A 23 -2.98 9.51 -11.73
N ARG A 24 -2.56 8.67 -10.77
CA ARG A 24 -1.23 8.05 -10.81
C ARG A 24 -1.05 7.11 -12.01
N ILE A 25 -2.07 6.33 -12.37
CA ILE A 25 -2.03 5.50 -13.59
C ILE A 25 -1.90 6.38 -14.83
N LYS A 26 -2.67 7.47 -14.91
CA LYS A 26 -2.62 8.41 -16.04
C LYS A 26 -1.22 8.99 -16.22
N GLU A 27 -0.63 9.50 -15.15
CA GLU A 27 0.74 10.05 -15.14
C GLU A 27 1.75 9.01 -15.67
N LEU A 28 1.70 7.78 -15.15
CA LEU A 28 2.64 6.72 -15.56
C LEU A 28 2.54 6.39 -17.05
N LEU A 29 1.32 6.34 -17.59
CA LEU A 29 1.10 5.94 -18.98
C LEU A 29 1.38 7.09 -19.95
N TYR A 30 0.83 8.27 -19.69
CA TYR A 30 0.82 9.36 -20.67
C TYR A 30 1.97 10.35 -20.48
N GLU A 31 2.37 10.63 -19.24
CA GLU A 31 3.43 11.60 -18.97
C GLU A 31 4.81 10.91 -18.93
N ARG A 32 4.87 9.71 -18.35
CA ARG A 32 6.12 8.96 -18.22
C ARG A 32 6.33 7.88 -19.28
N GLY A 33 5.37 7.64 -20.16
CA GLY A 33 5.49 6.72 -21.29
C GLY A 33 5.62 5.23 -20.92
N TYR A 34 5.17 4.82 -19.73
CA TYR A 34 5.23 3.40 -19.37
C TYR A 34 4.21 2.59 -20.18
N THR A 35 4.58 1.37 -20.55
CA THR A 35 3.60 0.37 -20.98
C THR A 35 2.72 -0.03 -19.81
N ILE A 36 1.56 -0.63 -20.08
CA ILE A 36 0.65 -1.11 -19.03
C ILE A 36 1.36 -2.07 -18.06
N ALA A 37 2.22 -2.95 -18.57
CA ALA A 37 3.01 -3.86 -17.75
C ALA A 37 4.03 -3.11 -16.88
N GLY A 38 4.73 -2.12 -17.47
CA GLY A 38 5.67 -1.27 -16.75
C GLY A 38 5.00 -0.47 -15.63
N ALA A 39 3.86 0.17 -15.91
CA ALA A 39 3.10 0.93 -14.93
C ALA A 39 2.62 0.05 -13.77
N ARG A 40 2.16 -1.18 -14.03
CA ARG A 40 1.81 -2.14 -12.97
C ARG A 40 3.00 -2.47 -12.07
N LYS A 41 4.18 -2.75 -12.65
CA LYS A 41 5.41 -3.03 -11.90
C LYS A 41 5.86 -1.84 -11.06
N GLN A 42 5.69 -0.62 -11.57
CA GLN A 42 6.02 0.59 -10.82
C GLN A 42 5.03 0.81 -9.66
N LEU A 43 3.73 0.65 -9.90
CA LEU A 43 2.70 0.78 -8.87
C LEU A 43 2.80 -0.26 -7.76
N SER A 44 3.30 -1.47 -8.03
CA SER A 44 3.52 -2.48 -6.99
C SER A 44 4.68 -2.11 -6.07
N ARG A 45 5.79 -1.60 -6.63
CA ARG A 45 6.96 -1.13 -5.86
C ARG A 45 6.64 0.04 -4.95
N SER A 46 5.78 0.96 -5.40
CA SER A 46 5.41 2.15 -4.62
C SER A 46 4.31 1.90 -3.56
N ARG A 47 3.89 0.65 -3.31
CA ARG A 47 2.86 0.39 -2.29
C ARG A 47 3.42 0.61 -0.88
N PRO A 48 2.89 1.58 -0.11
CA PRO A 48 3.35 1.84 1.26
C PRO A 48 3.08 0.69 2.23
N LYS A 49 2.17 -0.23 1.87
CA LYS A 49 1.79 -1.37 2.73
C LYS A 49 2.97 -2.28 3.06
N GLU A 50 3.92 -2.49 2.15
CA GLU A 50 5.10 -3.29 2.45
C GLU A 50 6.04 -2.59 3.42
N HIS A 51 6.19 -1.27 3.30
CA HIS A 51 7.04 -0.48 4.19
C HIS A 51 6.45 -0.40 5.60
N GLY A 52 5.14 -0.13 5.72
CA GLY A 52 4.45 -0.12 7.00
C GLY A 52 4.46 -1.49 7.69
N GLN A 53 4.33 -2.58 6.93
CA GLN A 53 4.44 -3.93 7.50
C GLN A 53 5.85 -4.25 7.99
N LYS A 54 6.89 -3.80 7.30
CA LYS A 54 8.29 -3.96 7.74
C LYS A 54 8.56 -3.18 9.03
N ILE A 55 8.10 -1.92 9.12
CA ILE A 55 8.25 -1.11 10.33
C ILE A 55 7.50 -1.74 11.51
N LEU A 56 6.25 -2.17 11.31
CA LEU A 56 5.48 -2.85 12.36
C LEU A 56 6.09 -4.19 12.79
N HIS A 57 6.80 -4.87 11.90
CA HIS A 57 7.56 -6.06 12.25
C HIS A 57 8.78 -5.70 13.11
N GLN A 58 9.57 -4.70 12.72
CA GLN A 58 10.71 -4.21 13.51
C GLN A 58 10.30 -3.78 14.92
N ILE A 59 9.29 -2.92 15.04
CA ILE A 59 8.78 -2.45 16.34
C ILE A 59 8.37 -3.64 17.22
N ARG A 60 7.75 -4.68 16.64
CA ARG A 60 7.33 -5.86 17.39
C ARG A 60 8.51 -6.67 17.92
N GLU A 61 9.56 -6.85 17.14
CA GLU A 61 10.76 -7.55 17.59
C GLU A 61 11.49 -6.74 18.67
N GLU A 62 11.64 -5.42 18.50
CA GLU A 62 12.23 -4.54 19.52
C GLU A 62 11.47 -4.61 20.85
N LEU A 63 10.13 -4.60 20.81
CA LEU A 63 9.31 -4.74 22.02
C LEU A 63 9.46 -6.12 22.68
N ARG A 64 9.66 -7.18 21.91
CA ARG A 64 9.92 -8.53 22.44
C ARG A 64 11.28 -8.60 23.13
N ASP A 65 12.29 -7.96 22.57
CA ASP A 65 13.62 -7.89 23.16
C ASP A 65 13.57 -7.16 24.50
N ILE A 66 12.90 -6.01 24.56
CA ILE A 66 12.68 -5.25 25.81
C ILE A 66 11.96 -6.11 26.85
N LEU A 67 10.88 -6.79 26.45
CA LEU A 67 10.10 -7.64 27.35
C LEU A 67 10.93 -8.81 27.90
N THR A 68 11.81 -9.39 27.07
CA THR A 68 12.74 -10.44 27.48
C THR A 68 13.77 -9.92 28.47
N LEU A 69 14.27 -8.70 28.27
CA LEU A 69 15.26 -8.06 29.14
C LEU A 69 14.66 -7.75 30.51
N LEU A 70 13.45 -7.21 30.55
CA LEU A 70 12.72 -6.94 31.80
C LEU A 70 12.44 -8.23 32.59
N ARG A 71 12.05 -9.32 31.91
CA ARG A 71 11.81 -10.63 32.55
C ARG A 71 13.06 -11.31 33.11
N ARG A 72 14.25 -10.94 32.64
CA ARG A 72 15.53 -11.51 33.12
C ARG A 72 16.12 -10.74 34.31
N ASN A 73 15.66 -9.51 34.53
CA ASN A 73 16.09 -8.63 35.62
C ASN A 73 15.09 -8.55 36.80
N THR A 74 14.04 -9.35 36.76
CA THR A 74 13.11 -9.65 37.87
C THR A 74 13.19 -11.11 38.22
#